data_AF-A0A7K3GI89-F1
#
_entry.id   AF-A0A7K3GI89-F1
#
_cell.length_a   1.000
_cell.length_b   1.000
_cell.length_c   1.000
_cell.angle_alpha   90.00
_cell.angle_beta   90.00
_cell.angle_gamma   90.00
#
_symmetry.space_group_name_H-M   'P 1'
#
loop_
_entity.id
_entity.type
_entity.pdbx_description
1 polymer ?
#
loop_
_entity_poly.entity_id
_entity_poly.type
_entity_poly.pdbx_seq_one_letter_code
_entity_poly.pdbx_strand_id
1 'polypeptide(L)'
;GGLGWNFAVDDQMRSLGGRGLCRPCTGAMPNPLVTLWWVVLPLVAALGVAVAVRARRTSTALVPFACAVTSALPYLFMIGYAAPRFLQPAYALLAVPVADALWRLVRNGRGRWRPVLAPLVALALAGHLAAQTAVLTGTVNRNVDSRQDWTRVADKLHRLGVRPPCLITGHESIPIGYYTGCSSGEISGNNGNTTAAEIVDTASRIPVAAITGPGGTAPGYARDWTPHRITDLSIRVAPPG
;
A
#
# COMPACT_ATOMS: atom_id res chain seq x y z
N GLY A 1 -5.96 -11.80 11.87
CA GLY A 1 -5.18 -10.56 12.11
C GLY A 1 -5.15 -10.33 13.60
N GLY A 2 -4.04 -10.65 14.26
CA GLY A 2 -3.92 -10.49 15.70
C GLY A 2 -3.39 -9.11 16.07
N LEU A 3 -3.92 -8.53 17.14
CA LEU A 3 -3.32 -7.39 17.83
C LEU A 3 -2.30 -7.95 18.83
N GLY A 4 -1.05 -8.13 18.38
CA GLY A 4 0.06 -8.57 19.22
C GLY A 4 1.23 -7.61 19.08
N TRP A 5 2.20 -7.60 20.00
CA TRP A 5 3.32 -6.67 19.88
C TRP A 5 4.15 -6.93 18.60
N ASN A 6 4.18 -5.96 17.70
CA ASN A 6 4.90 -6.00 16.42
C ASN A 6 5.51 -4.62 16.15
N PHE A 7 6.83 -4.50 16.15
CA PHE A 7 7.49 -3.24 15.83
C PHE A 7 7.53 -3.05 14.30
N ALA A 8 6.53 -2.36 13.75
CA ALA A 8 6.30 -2.22 12.31
C ALA A 8 6.69 -0.83 11.76
N VAL A 9 7.46 -0.03 12.51
CA VAL A 9 7.84 1.34 12.12
C VAL A 9 8.58 1.35 10.77
N ASP A 10 9.58 0.50 10.62
CA ASP A 10 10.37 0.34 9.40
C ASP A 10 9.55 -0.32 8.28
N ASP A 11 8.63 -1.21 8.61
CA ASP A 11 7.66 -1.79 7.66
C ASP A 11 6.74 -0.72 7.07
N GLN A 12 6.22 0.19 7.90
CA GLN A 12 5.42 1.34 7.42
C GLN A 12 6.25 2.24 6.50
N MET A 13 7.52 2.49 6.82
CA MET A 13 8.42 3.26 5.95
C MET A 13 8.71 2.55 4.62
N ARG A 14 8.96 1.23 4.64
CA ARG A 14 9.14 0.43 3.41
C ARG A 14 7.89 0.43 2.53
N SER A 15 6.72 0.50 3.13
CA SER A 15 5.45 0.50 2.40
C SER A 15 5.25 1.78 1.56
N LEU A 16 5.88 2.91 1.93
CA LEU A 16 5.80 4.20 1.23
C LEU A 16 6.30 4.15 -0.22
N GLY A 17 7.03 3.11 -0.63
CA GLY A 17 7.46 2.89 -2.02
C GLY A 17 6.32 2.57 -3.01
N GLY A 18 5.06 2.59 -2.56
CA GLY A 18 3.88 2.29 -3.36
C GLY A 18 3.35 0.87 -3.18
N ARG A 19 3.72 0.18 -2.08
CA ARG A 19 3.14 -1.13 -1.73
C ARG A 19 1.76 -0.91 -1.13
N GLY A 20 0.72 -1.41 -1.79
CA GLY A 20 -0.66 -1.27 -1.29
C GLY A 20 -0.89 -1.97 0.05
N LEU A 21 -0.19 -3.09 0.26
CA LEU A 21 -0.09 -3.84 1.51
C LEU A 21 1.13 -4.77 1.41
N CYS A 22 1.89 -4.97 2.49
CA CYS A 22 2.95 -5.98 2.54
C CYS A 22 2.95 -6.74 3.87
N ARG A 23 3.28 -8.04 3.81
CA ARG A 23 3.36 -8.95 4.95
C ARG A 23 4.13 -10.24 4.60
N PRO A 24 5.36 -10.45 5.11
CA PRO A 24 6.20 -9.46 5.80
C PRO A 24 6.59 -8.32 4.85
N CYS A 25 6.91 -7.14 5.37
CA CYS A 25 7.40 -6.04 4.55
C CYS A 25 8.92 -6.12 4.39
N THR A 26 9.37 -7.08 3.59
CA THR A 26 10.78 -7.19 3.19
C THR A 26 11.04 -6.41 1.91
N GLY A 27 12.26 -5.88 1.75
CA GLY A 27 12.70 -5.16 0.56
C GLY A 27 13.39 -3.83 0.86
N ALA A 28 13.88 -3.19 -0.21
CA ALA A 28 14.59 -1.92 -0.11
C ALA A 28 13.69 -0.79 0.41
N MET A 29 14.29 0.09 1.22
CA MET A 29 13.68 1.35 1.59
C MET A 29 13.43 2.22 0.34
N PRO A 30 12.33 2.96 0.30
CA PRO A 30 12.09 3.89 -0.80
C PRO A 30 13.08 5.06 -0.76
N ASN A 31 13.03 5.89 -1.79
CA ASN A 31 13.86 7.09 -1.90
C ASN A 31 13.84 7.90 -0.57
N PRO A 32 15.00 8.28 -0.01
CA PRO A 32 15.07 9.03 1.24
C PRO A 32 14.23 10.31 1.28
N LEU A 33 13.98 10.96 0.14
CA LEU A 33 13.11 12.13 0.06
C LEU A 33 11.66 11.79 0.45
N VAL A 34 11.19 10.58 0.16
CA VAL A 34 9.84 10.11 0.53
C VAL A 34 9.77 9.81 2.02
N THR A 35 10.80 9.16 2.57
CA THR A 35 10.84 8.81 4.00
C THR A 35 11.10 10.03 4.90
N LEU A 36 11.82 11.03 4.40
CA LEU A 36 12.12 12.27 5.13
C LEU A 36 10.84 12.94 5.63
N TRP A 37 9.83 13.10 4.77
CA TRP A 37 8.56 13.74 5.15
C TRP A 37 7.80 12.97 6.21
N TRP A 38 7.89 11.64 6.20
CA TRP A 38 7.27 10.77 7.20
C TRP A 38 7.85 11.01 8.60
N VAL A 39 9.15 11.33 8.69
CA VAL A 39 9.83 11.68 9.95
C VAL A 39 9.65 13.15 10.32
N VAL A 40 9.68 14.06 9.34
CA VAL A 40 9.56 15.52 9.58
C VAL A 40 8.17 15.89 10.11
N LEU A 41 7.10 15.27 9.59
CA LEU A 41 5.73 15.58 9.97
C LEU A 41 5.48 15.49 11.50
N PRO A 42 5.74 14.36 12.18
CA PRO A 42 5.50 14.27 13.62
C PRO A 42 6.40 15.22 14.43
N LEU A 43 7.63 15.50 13.98
CA LEU A 43 8.52 16.45 14.65
C LEU A 43 7.99 17.89 14.58
N VAL A 44 7.56 18.33 13.40
CA VAL A 44 6.96 19.67 13.22
C VAL A 44 5.64 19.78 13.98
N ALA A 45 4.83 18.73 14.00
CA ALA A 45 3.59 18.69 14.77
C ALA A 45 3.85 18.82 16.28
N ALA A 46 4.81 18.05 16.83
CA ALA A 46 5.20 18.14 18.24
C ALA A 46 5.73 19.53 18.61
N LEU A 47 6.54 20.15 17.74
CA LEU A 47 6.99 21.53 17.92
C LEU A 47 5.82 22.52 17.90
N GLY A 48 4.88 22.36 16.96
CA GLY A 48 3.66 23.16 16.89
C GLY A 48 2.82 23.09 18.16
N VAL A 49 2.64 21.88 18.71
CA VAL A 49 1.97 21.66 20.01
C VAL A 49 2.73 22.35 21.13
N ALA A 50 4.06 22.18 21.22
CA ALA A 50 4.87 22.81 22.27
C ALA A 50 4.77 24.34 22.25
N VAL A 51 4.76 24.95 21.06
CA VAL A 51 4.56 26.40 20.88
C VAL A 51 3.14 26.81 21.27
N ALA A 52 2.12 26.04 20.89
CA ALA A 52 0.73 26.32 21.24
C ALA A 52 0.48 26.26 22.75
N VAL A 53 1.05 25.25 23.42
CA VAL A 53 1.00 25.09 24.89
C VAL A 53 1.64 26.28 25.59
N ARG A 54 2.85 26.68 25.20
CA ARG A 54 3.53 27.85 25.77
C ARG A 54 2.73 29.15 25.57
N ALA A 55 1.97 29.25 24.49
CA ALA A 55 1.10 30.37 24.21
C ALA A 55 -0.31 30.26 24.82
N ARG A 56 -0.56 29.27 25.69
CA ARG A 56 -1.86 28.97 26.33
C ARG A 56 -3.02 28.69 25.35
N ARG A 57 -2.71 28.10 24.19
CA ARG A 57 -3.67 27.69 23.15
C ARG A 57 -3.71 26.17 23.00
N THR A 58 -3.84 25.48 24.13
CA THR A 58 -3.57 24.03 24.21
C THR A 58 -4.59 23.20 23.45
N SER A 59 -5.88 23.54 23.53
CA SER A 59 -6.97 22.70 23.00
C SER A 59 -6.90 22.50 21.49
N THR A 60 -6.56 23.54 20.73
CA THR A 60 -6.54 23.51 19.26
C THR A 60 -5.40 22.68 18.67
N ALA A 61 -4.37 22.36 19.45
CA ALA A 61 -3.21 21.60 18.99
C ALA A 61 -3.09 20.23 19.68
N LEU A 62 -3.42 20.14 20.98
CA LEU A 62 -3.21 18.92 21.76
C LEU A 62 -4.23 17.82 21.42
N VAL A 63 -5.51 18.17 21.24
CA VAL A 63 -6.56 17.20 20.91
C VAL A 63 -6.26 16.47 19.60
N PRO A 64 -6.03 17.15 18.45
CA PRO A 64 -5.72 16.45 17.21
C PRO A 64 -4.42 15.65 17.31
N PHE A 65 -3.40 16.16 18.01
CA PHE A 65 -2.16 15.41 18.23
C PHE A 65 -2.37 14.12 19.03
N ALA A 66 -3.14 14.16 20.12
CA ALA A 66 -3.45 12.99 20.92
C ALA A 66 -4.27 11.95 20.12
N CYS A 67 -5.26 12.40 19.34
CA CYS A 67 -5.99 11.53 18.42
C CYS A 67 -5.06 10.90 17.37
N ALA A 68 -4.11 11.67 16.84
CA ALA A 68 -3.15 11.15 15.86
C ALA A 68 -2.29 10.04 16.46
N VAL A 69 -1.70 10.27 17.64
CA VAL A 69 -0.86 9.30 18.34
C VAL A 69 -1.65 8.04 18.67
N THR A 70 -2.82 8.18 19.29
CA THR A 70 -3.65 7.02 19.66
C THR A 70 -4.10 6.20 18.45
N SER A 71 -4.43 6.84 17.33
CA SER A 71 -4.78 6.13 16.09
C SER A 71 -3.58 5.45 15.41
N ALA A 72 -2.37 6.02 15.51
CA ALA A 72 -1.16 5.47 14.88
C ALA A 72 -0.55 4.30 15.66
N LEU A 73 -0.67 4.30 16.98
CA LEU A 73 -0.04 3.31 17.87
C LEU A 73 -0.29 1.85 17.44
N PRO A 74 -1.54 1.40 17.18
CA PRO A 74 -1.78 0.02 16.77
C PRO A 74 -1.09 -0.34 15.44
N TYR A 75 -1.05 0.58 14.49
CA TYR A 75 -0.44 0.35 13.16
C TYR A 75 1.09 0.34 13.19
N LEU A 76 1.70 1.02 14.17
CA LEU A 76 3.15 1.10 14.33
C LEU A 76 3.71 -0.01 15.24
N PHE A 77 2.94 -0.45 16.23
CA PHE A 77 3.45 -1.30 17.31
C PHE A 77 2.67 -2.58 17.55
N MET A 78 1.50 -2.77 16.92
CA MET A 78 0.65 -3.95 17.17
C MET A 78 0.32 -4.77 15.92
N ILE A 79 0.39 -4.17 14.73
CA ILE A 79 -0.02 -4.83 13.49
C ILE A 79 1.21 -5.28 12.72
N GLY A 80 1.37 -6.60 12.54
CA GLY A 80 2.49 -7.22 11.81
C GLY A 80 2.37 -7.16 10.28
N TYR A 81 1.78 -6.09 9.74
CA TYR A 81 1.76 -5.78 8.30
C TYR A 81 1.64 -4.28 8.09
N ALA A 82 2.17 -3.78 6.97
CA ALA A 82 2.13 -2.36 6.67
C ALA A 82 1.34 -2.06 5.40
N ALA A 83 0.65 -0.92 5.44
CA ALA A 83 -0.01 -0.31 4.29
C ALA A 83 -0.03 1.21 4.52
N PRO A 84 0.44 2.03 3.55
CA PRO A 84 0.54 3.48 3.74
C PRO A 84 -0.79 4.14 4.12
N ARG A 85 -1.91 3.56 3.66
CA ARG A 85 -3.26 4.09 3.89
C ARG A 85 -3.71 4.07 5.35
N PHE A 86 -3.18 3.18 6.19
CA PHE A 86 -3.63 3.07 7.58
C PHE A 86 -3.22 4.25 8.45
N LEU A 87 -2.13 4.93 8.09
CA LEU A 87 -1.66 6.11 8.81
C LEU A 87 -2.26 7.42 8.28
N GLN A 88 -3.08 7.38 7.21
CA GLN A 88 -3.72 8.58 6.65
C GLN A 88 -4.53 9.38 7.69
N PRO A 89 -5.34 8.76 8.58
CA PRO A 89 -6.03 9.51 9.62
C PRO A 89 -5.07 10.24 10.57
N ALA A 90 -3.96 9.58 10.96
CA ALA A 90 -2.94 10.19 11.81
C ALA A 90 -2.27 11.38 11.11
N TYR A 91 -1.96 11.27 9.81
CA TYR A 91 -1.40 12.39 9.04
C TYR A 91 -2.35 13.58 8.96
N ALA A 92 -3.64 13.33 8.71
CA ALA A 92 -4.65 14.39 8.65
C ALA A 92 -4.76 15.13 9.99
N LEU A 93 -4.71 14.40 11.10
CA LEU A 93 -4.76 14.97 12.45
C LEU A 93 -3.48 15.75 12.79
N LEU A 94 -2.29 15.24 12.44
CA LEU A 94 -1.02 15.97 12.63
C LEU A 94 -0.92 17.23 11.76
N ALA A 95 -1.60 17.27 10.60
CA ALA A 95 -1.59 18.46 9.74
C ALA A 95 -2.20 19.69 10.42
N VAL A 96 -3.11 19.52 11.38
CA VAL A 96 -3.77 20.62 12.10
C VAL A 96 -2.79 21.46 12.95
N PRO A 97 -2.05 20.89 13.92
CA PRO A 97 -1.06 21.66 14.68
C PRO A 97 0.09 22.20 13.80
N VAL A 98 0.43 21.50 12.71
CA VAL A 98 1.43 21.99 11.73
C VAL A 98 0.92 23.24 11.02
N ALA A 99 -0.32 23.23 10.53
CA ALA A 99 -0.92 24.37 9.86
C ALA A 99 -1.06 25.59 10.78
N ASP A 100 -1.50 25.40 12.03
CA ASP A 100 -1.55 26.49 13.02
C ASP A 100 -0.16 27.09 13.29
N ALA A 101 0.86 26.23 13.45
CA ALA A 101 2.23 26.68 13.67
C ALA A 101 2.79 27.47 12.49
N LEU A 102 2.64 26.97 11.26
CA LEU A 102 3.09 27.64 10.05
C LEU A 102 2.35 28.96 9.82
N TRP A 103 1.04 28.98 10.00
CA TRP A 103 0.22 30.18 9.86
C TRP A 103 0.69 31.29 10.81
N ARG A 104 0.92 30.93 12.08
CA ARG A 104 1.39 31.89 13.09
C ARG A 104 2.82 32.32 12.85
N LEU A 105 3.69 31.43 12.38
CA LEU A 105 5.07 31.78 12.01
C LEU A 105 5.09 32.87 10.94
N VAL A 106 4.24 32.75 9.91
CA VAL A 106 4.12 33.72 8.82
C VAL A 106 3.44 35.02 9.27
N ARG A 107 2.34 34.93 10.03
CA ARG A 107 1.56 36.12 10.46
C ARG A 107 2.24 36.93 11.57
N ASN A 108 2.85 36.25 12.54
CA ASN A 108 3.40 36.87 13.74
C ASN A 108 4.92 37.01 13.71
N GLY A 109 5.59 36.63 12.62
CA GLY A 109 7.01 36.93 12.41
C GLY A 109 7.23 38.45 12.47
N ARG A 110 7.76 38.95 13.59
CA ARG A 110 8.01 40.39 13.81
C ARG A 110 9.40 40.79 13.29
N GLY A 111 9.53 42.06 12.88
CA GLY A 111 10.81 42.68 12.54
C GLY A 111 11.46 42.12 11.27
N ARG A 112 12.80 42.00 11.28
CA ARG A 112 13.64 41.70 10.10
C ARG A 112 13.38 40.33 9.44
N TRP A 113 12.74 39.39 10.13
CA TRP A 113 12.56 38.00 9.65
C TRP A 113 11.30 37.80 8.81
N ARG A 114 10.33 38.71 8.91
CA ARG A 114 9.05 38.65 8.18
C ARG A 114 9.21 38.50 6.65
N PRO A 115 10.10 39.25 5.95
CA PRO A 115 10.29 39.07 4.51
C PRO A 115 10.93 37.73 4.13
N VAL A 116 11.50 36.98 5.09
CA VAL A 116 12.19 35.71 4.84
C VAL A 116 11.31 34.51 5.20
N LEU A 117 10.54 34.57 6.29
CA LEU A 117 9.74 33.43 6.76
C LEU A 117 8.63 33.03 5.79
N ALA A 118 7.91 34.01 5.24
CA ALA A 118 6.84 33.76 4.28
C ALA A 118 7.32 33.02 3.01
N PRO A 119 8.36 33.50 2.29
CA PRO A 119 8.86 32.80 1.11
C PRO A 119 9.46 31.44 1.47
N LEU A 120 10.15 31.29 2.60
CA LEU A 120 10.67 29.98 3.02
C LEU A 120 9.56 28.95 3.25
N VAL A 121 8.46 29.33 3.91
CA VAL A 121 7.30 28.45 4.09
C VAL A 121 6.66 28.13 2.74
N ALA A 122 6.52 29.11 1.85
CA ALA A 122 5.99 28.89 0.50
C ALA A 122 6.87 27.92 -0.32
N LEU A 123 8.19 28.09 -0.28
CA LEU A 123 9.16 27.18 -0.92
C LEU A 123 9.09 25.76 -0.35
N ALA A 124 8.98 25.63 0.98
CA ALA A 124 8.84 24.32 1.62
C ALA A 124 7.54 23.61 1.21
N LEU A 125 6.42 24.35 1.14
CA LEU A 125 5.14 23.83 0.67
C LEU A 125 5.19 23.44 -0.82
N ALA A 126 5.81 24.27 -1.66
CA ALA A 126 6.00 23.97 -3.08
C ALA A 126 6.85 22.70 -3.28
N GLY A 127 7.94 22.56 -2.53
CA GLY A 127 8.77 21.35 -2.52
C GLY A 127 8.01 20.11 -2.05
N HIS A 128 7.18 20.25 -1.00
CA HIS A 128 6.31 19.17 -0.54
C HIS A 128 5.31 18.75 -1.62
N LEU A 129 4.63 19.70 -2.26
CA LEU A 129 3.68 19.42 -3.33
C LEU A 129 4.35 18.75 -4.53
N ALA A 130 5.53 19.21 -4.94
CA ALA A 130 6.29 18.59 -6.03
C ALA A 130 6.63 17.11 -5.71
N ALA A 131 7.08 16.83 -4.49
CA ALA A 131 7.34 15.47 -4.05
C ALA A 131 6.07 14.60 -4.04
N GLN A 132 4.94 15.13 -3.54
CA GLN A 132 3.65 14.44 -3.55
C GLN A 132 3.16 14.16 -4.97
N THR A 133 3.30 15.11 -5.89
CA THR A 133 2.93 14.92 -7.30
C THR A 133 3.77 13.84 -7.96
N ALA A 134 5.09 13.79 -7.70
CA ALA A 134 5.95 12.74 -8.24
C ALA A 134 5.54 11.35 -7.73
N VAL A 135 5.27 11.21 -6.42
CA VAL A 135 4.80 9.96 -5.82
C VAL A 135 3.42 9.57 -6.37
N LEU A 136 2.51 10.53 -6.50
CA LEU A 136 1.17 10.33 -7.05
C LEU A 136 1.24 9.79 -8.48
N THR A 137 1.95 10.47 -9.38
CA THR A 137 2.07 10.06 -10.79
C THR A 137 2.68 8.68 -10.91
N GLY A 138 3.77 8.40 -10.18
CA GLY A 138 4.40 7.07 -10.20
C GLY A 138 3.50 5.96 -9.63
N THR A 139 2.61 6.29 -8.69
CA THR A 139 1.65 5.33 -8.13
C THR A 139 0.47 5.11 -9.07
N VAL A 140 -0.06 6.18 -9.67
CA VAL A 140 -1.16 6.11 -10.64
C VAL A 140 -0.75 5.31 -11.87
N ASN A 141 0.40 5.62 -12.47
CA ASN A 141 0.89 4.92 -13.66
C ASN A 141 1.01 3.41 -13.40
N ARG A 142 1.70 3.02 -12.32
CA ARG A 142 1.81 1.61 -11.92
C ARG A 142 0.46 0.93 -11.72
N ASN A 143 -0.51 1.60 -11.10
CA ASN A 143 -1.85 1.04 -10.91
C ASN A 143 -2.61 0.89 -12.23
N VAL A 144 -2.49 1.86 -13.13
CA VAL A 144 -3.12 1.79 -14.46
C VAL A 144 -2.50 0.63 -15.26
N ASP A 145 -1.17 0.53 -15.27
CA ASP A 145 -0.43 -0.53 -15.97
C ASP A 145 -0.86 -1.91 -15.46
N SER A 146 -0.85 -2.15 -14.13
CA SER A 146 -1.29 -3.42 -13.55
C SER A 146 -2.73 -3.77 -13.89
N ARG A 147 -3.65 -2.79 -13.88
CA ARG A 147 -5.06 -3.04 -14.24
C ARG A 147 -5.23 -3.41 -15.71
N GLN A 148 -4.49 -2.74 -16.60
CA GLN A 148 -4.48 -3.09 -18.01
C GLN A 148 -3.91 -4.49 -18.23
N ASP A 149 -2.87 -4.87 -17.50
CA ASP A 149 -2.29 -6.22 -17.54
C ASP A 149 -3.29 -7.28 -17.10
N TRP A 150 -3.94 -7.10 -15.95
CA TRP A 150 -4.95 -8.05 -15.47
C TRP A 150 -6.13 -8.17 -16.42
N THR A 151 -6.56 -7.07 -17.04
CA THR A 151 -7.61 -7.10 -18.07
C THR A 151 -7.17 -7.94 -19.28
N ARG A 152 -5.94 -7.73 -19.78
CA ARG A 152 -5.37 -8.50 -20.91
C ARG A 152 -5.22 -9.99 -20.58
N VAL A 153 -4.81 -10.31 -19.36
CA VAL A 153 -4.70 -11.69 -18.86
C VAL A 153 -6.07 -12.34 -18.80
N ALA A 154 -7.06 -11.64 -18.24
CA ALA A 154 -8.43 -12.13 -18.14
C ALA A 154 -9.05 -12.44 -19.51
N ASP A 155 -8.91 -11.54 -20.47
CA ASP A 155 -9.38 -11.75 -21.84
C ASP A 155 -8.75 -12.98 -22.51
N LYS A 156 -7.46 -13.23 -22.27
CA LYS A 156 -6.77 -14.40 -22.81
C LYS A 156 -7.22 -15.69 -22.10
N LEU A 157 -7.39 -15.66 -20.78
CA LEU A 157 -7.96 -16.79 -20.02
C LEU A 157 -9.37 -17.14 -20.51
N HIS A 158 -10.22 -16.15 -20.74
CA HIS A 158 -11.57 -16.34 -21.30
C HIS A 158 -11.54 -16.96 -22.69
N ARG A 159 -10.52 -16.68 -23.51
CA ARG A 159 -10.31 -17.33 -24.83
C ARG A 159 -9.80 -18.76 -24.72
N LEU A 160 -9.12 -19.10 -23.63
CA LEU A 160 -8.69 -20.47 -23.31
C LEU A 160 -9.80 -21.29 -22.62
N GLY A 161 -11.02 -20.74 -22.50
CA GLY A 161 -12.16 -21.43 -21.89
C GLY A 161 -12.26 -21.30 -20.37
N VAL A 162 -11.34 -20.58 -19.72
CA VAL A 162 -11.40 -20.31 -18.28
C VAL A 162 -12.39 -19.18 -18.04
N ARG A 163 -13.68 -19.51 -17.87
CA ARG A 163 -14.79 -18.56 -17.66
C ARG A 163 -15.66 -18.98 -16.47
N PRO A 164 -16.41 -18.05 -15.84
CA PRO A 164 -17.21 -18.37 -14.67
C PRO A 164 -18.26 -19.47 -14.93
N PRO A 165 -18.48 -20.42 -13.98
CA PRO A 165 -17.72 -20.60 -12.73
C PRO A 165 -16.32 -21.18 -12.97
N CYS A 166 -15.29 -20.60 -12.35
CA CYS A 166 -13.89 -20.97 -12.53
C CYS A 166 -13.04 -20.64 -11.30
N LEU A 167 -11.84 -21.21 -11.23
CA LEU A 167 -10.85 -20.96 -10.17
C LEU A 167 -9.49 -20.53 -10.76
N ILE A 168 -8.95 -19.43 -10.24
CA ILE A 168 -7.59 -18.96 -10.53
C ILE A 168 -6.71 -19.20 -9.31
N THR A 169 -5.54 -19.78 -9.49
CA THR A 169 -4.57 -20.03 -8.41
C THR A 169 -3.20 -19.45 -8.71
N GLY A 170 -2.39 -19.25 -7.66
CA GLY A 170 -1.01 -18.81 -7.78
C GLY A 170 -0.84 -17.30 -7.88
N HIS A 171 0.19 -16.89 -8.62
CA HIS A 171 0.64 -15.50 -8.68
C HIS A 171 -0.46 -14.54 -9.12
N GLU A 172 -0.72 -13.51 -8.32
CA GLU A 172 -1.77 -12.50 -8.57
C GLU A 172 -3.18 -13.10 -8.81
N SER A 173 -3.46 -14.27 -8.23
CA SER A 173 -4.75 -14.95 -8.37
C SER A 173 -5.95 -14.11 -7.92
N ILE A 174 -5.80 -13.24 -6.91
CA ILE A 174 -6.88 -12.36 -6.42
C ILE A 174 -7.27 -11.31 -7.47
N PRO A 175 -6.38 -10.41 -7.92
CA PRO A 175 -6.77 -9.43 -8.94
C PRO A 175 -7.15 -10.12 -10.26
N ILE A 176 -6.45 -11.17 -10.70
CA ILE A 176 -6.81 -11.86 -11.95
C ILE A 176 -8.17 -12.57 -11.81
N GLY A 177 -8.46 -13.19 -10.66
CA GLY A 177 -9.78 -13.74 -10.33
C GLY A 177 -10.88 -12.67 -10.41
N TYR A 178 -10.64 -11.49 -9.83
CA TYR A 178 -11.57 -10.36 -9.93
C TYR A 178 -11.85 -9.93 -11.38
N TYR A 179 -10.81 -9.75 -12.21
CA TYR A 179 -10.98 -9.33 -13.61
C TYR A 179 -11.55 -10.44 -14.52
N THR A 180 -11.36 -11.71 -14.16
CA THR A 180 -11.96 -12.84 -14.89
C THR A 180 -13.39 -13.16 -14.44
N GLY A 181 -13.80 -12.70 -13.26
CA GLY A 181 -15.03 -13.13 -12.59
C GLY A 181 -14.93 -14.51 -11.93
N CYS A 182 -13.72 -15.06 -11.81
CA CYS A 182 -13.45 -16.36 -11.20
C CYS A 182 -13.21 -16.23 -9.68
N SER A 183 -13.37 -17.34 -8.97
CA SER A 183 -12.84 -17.49 -7.61
C SER A 183 -11.30 -17.50 -7.61
N SER A 184 -10.68 -17.10 -6.50
CA SER A 184 -9.23 -17.14 -6.31
C SER A 184 -8.84 -18.10 -5.18
N GLY A 185 -7.86 -18.97 -5.43
CA GLY A 185 -7.36 -19.95 -4.46
C GLY A 185 -5.84 -19.90 -4.30
N GLU A 186 -5.35 -20.00 -3.07
CA GLU A 186 -3.92 -20.13 -2.79
C GLU A 186 -3.69 -21.20 -1.72
N ILE A 187 -2.61 -21.96 -1.86
CA ILE A 187 -2.28 -23.08 -0.94
C ILE A 187 -1.41 -22.64 0.24
N SER A 188 -0.92 -21.41 0.21
CA SER A 188 0.04 -20.90 1.19
C SER A 188 0.01 -19.37 1.32
N GLY A 189 0.85 -18.83 2.19
CA GLY A 189 0.93 -17.38 2.42
C GLY A 189 -0.32 -16.81 3.11
N ASN A 190 -0.46 -15.49 3.07
CA ASN A 190 -1.52 -14.78 3.82
C ASN A 190 -2.94 -15.04 3.31
N ASN A 191 -3.07 -15.61 2.12
CA ASN A 191 -4.35 -15.94 1.48
C ASN A 191 -4.51 -17.45 1.28
N GLY A 192 -3.75 -18.27 2.01
CA GLY A 192 -3.88 -19.73 1.99
C GLY A 192 -5.28 -20.14 2.42
N ASN A 193 -6.15 -20.46 1.46
CA ASN A 193 -7.58 -20.70 1.66
C ASN A 193 -8.07 -22.01 1.05
N THR A 194 -7.16 -22.79 0.45
CA THR A 194 -7.46 -24.08 -0.16
C THR A 194 -6.25 -25.01 -0.07
N THR A 195 -6.41 -26.27 -0.47
CA THR A 195 -5.33 -27.26 -0.55
C THR A 195 -5.07 -27.70 -2.00
N ALA A 196 -3.91 -28.30 -2.26
CA ALA A 196 -3.61 -28.86 -3.58
C ALA A 196 -4.64 -29.94 -3.99
N ALA A 197 -5.11 -30.74 -3.03
CA ALA A 197 -6.11 -31.78 -3.27
C ALA A 197 -7.46 -31.16 -3.68
N GLU A 198 -7.91 -30.12 -2.97
CA GLU A 198 -9.15 -29.39 -3.31
C GLU A 198 -9.06 -28.71 -4.68
N ILE A 199 -7.90 -28.17 -5.05
CA ILE A 199 -7.68 -27.57 -6.38
C ILE A 199 -7.81 -28.62 -7.48
N VAL A 200 -7.17 -29.78 -7.33
CA VAL A 200 -7.24 -30.89 -8.30
C VAL A 200 -8.66 -31.44 -8.41
N ASP A 201 -9.32 -31.62 -7.27
CA ASP A 201 -10.73 -32.03 -7.22
C ASP A 201 -11.65 -31.00 -7.91
N THR A 202 -11.42 -29.71 -7.69
CA THR A 202 -12.15 -28.63 -8.38
C THR A 202 -11.92 -28.63 -9.89
N ALA A 203 -10.69 -28.94 -10.33
CA ALA A 203 -10.32 -29.03 -11.74
C ALA A 203 -11.07 -30.12 -12.51
N SER A 204 -11.62 -31.13 -11.83
CA SER A 204 -12.48 -32.14 -12.45
C SER A 204 -13.90 -31.64 -12.76
N ARG A 205 -14.31 -30.47 -12.23
CA ARG A 205 -15.69 -29.96 -12.33
C ARG A 205 -15.81 -28.65 -13.08
N ILE A 206 -14.84 -27.76 -12.92
CA ILE A 206 -14.86 -26.42 -13.50
C ILE A 206 -13.47 -26.05 -14.04
N PRO A 207 -13.37 -25.07 -14.95
CA PRO A 207 -12.08 -24.59 -15.43
C PRO A 207 -11.20 -24.05 -14.31
N VAL A 208 -9.95 -24.51 -14.25
CA VAL A 208 -8.93 -24.05 -13.30
C VAL A 208 -7.68 -23.62 -14.04
N ALA A 209 -7.13 -22.47 -13.65
CA ALA A 209 -5.85 -21.97 -14.15
C ALA A 209 -4.88 -21.69 -13.00
N ALA A 210 -3.68 -22.27 -13.07
CA ALA A 210 -2.57 -21.97 -12.17
C ALA A 210 -1.60 -20.99 -12.82
N ILE A 211 -1.40 -19.85 -12.17
CA ILE A 211 -0.57 -18.74 -12.65
C ILE A 211 0.77 -18.75 -11.93
N THR A 212 1.84 -18.76 -12.71
CA THR A 212 3.22 -18.66 -12.22
C THR A 212 3.80 -17.34 -12.68
N GLY A 213 4.26 -16.53 -11.72
CA GLY A 213 4.91 -15.25 -11.99
C GLY A 213 6.28 -15.40 -12.65
N PRO A 214 6.89 -14.28 -13.09
CA PRO A 214 8.19 -14.29 -13.76
C PRO A 214 9.28 -14.95 -12.91
N GLY A 215 10.02 -15.90 -13.51
CA GLY A 215 11.07 -16.66 -12.83
C GLY A 215 10.59 -17.66 -11.78
N GLY A 216 9.27 -17.82 -11.60
CA GLY A 216 8.68 -18.79 -10.67
C GLY A 216 8.60 -20.20 -11.25
N THR A 217 8.38 -21.17 -10.36
CA THR A 217 8.18 -22.57 -10.72
C THR A 217 6.71 -22.95 -10.55
N ALA A 218 6.16 -23.68 -11.53
CA ALA A 218 4.78 -24.14 -11.46
C ALA A 218 4.57 -25.07 -10.25
N PRO A 219 3.41 -24.96 -9.55
CA PRO A 219 3.12 -25.83 -8.42
C PRO A 219 2.98 -27.28 -8.86
N GLY A 220 3.33 -28.21 -7.96
CA GLY A 220 3.34 -29.65 -8.25
C GLY A 220 2.05 -30.17 -8.86
N TYR A 221 0.91 -29.75 -8.33
CA TYR A 221 -0.43 -30.19 -8.77
C TYR A 221 -0.79 -29.76 -10.21
N ALA A 222 -0.11 -28.76 -10.77
CA ALA A 222 -0.39 -28.23 -12.11
C ALA A 222 0.71 -28.59 -13.12
N ARG A 223 1.73 -29.38 -12.76
CA ARG A 223 2.88 -29.65 -13.65
C ARG A 223 2.51 -30.33 -14.96
N ASP A 224 1.42 -31.07 -14.99
CA ASP A 224 0.98 -31.83 -16.17
C ASP A 224 -0.14 -31.11 -16.95
N TRP A 225 -0.59 -29.95 -16.47
CA TRP A 225 -1.59 -29.12 -17.13
C TRP A 225 -1.00 -28.36 -18.32
N THR A 226 -1.84 -28.06 -19.32
CA THR A 226 -1.40 -27.44 -20.58
C THR A 226 -0.80 -26.05 -20.33
N PRO A 227 0.47 -25.81 -20.70
CA PRO A 227 1.11 -24.52 -20.48
C PRO A 227 0.77 -23.52 -21.59
N HIS A 228 0.53 -22.28 -21.17
CA HIS A 228 0.30 -21.12 -22.01
C HIS A 228 1.14 -19.96 -21.50
N ARG A 229 1.67 -19.15 -22.43
CA ARG A 229 2.38 -17.93 -22.07
C ARG A 229 1.52 -16.73 -22.36
N ILE A 230 1.28 -15.92 -21.35
CA ILE A 230 0.49 -14.70 -21.44
C ILE A 230 1.35 -13.60 -20.84
N THR A 231 1.76 -12.63 -21.66
CA THR A 231 2.76 -11.62 -21.28
C THR A 231 4.03 -12.30 -20.76
N ASP A 232 4.47 -11.96 -19.58
CA ASP A 232 5.57 -12.52 -18.79
C ASP A 232 5.13 -13.67 -17.86
N LEU A 233 3.82 -13.95 -17.78
CA LEU A 233 3.25 -15.01 -16.95
C LEU A 233 3.27 -16.36 -17.67
N SER A 234 3.53 -17.41 -16.89
CA SER A 234 3.31 -18.79 -17.29
C SER A 234 2.02 -19.29 -16.65
N ILE A 235 1.05 -19.65 -17.48
CA ILE A 235 -0.28 -20.06 -17.05
C ILE A 235 -0.48 -21.51 -17.45
N ARG A 236 -0.96 -22.33 -16.53
CA ARG A 236 -1.30 -23.72 -16.81
C ARG A 236 -2.77 -23.94 -16.59
N VAL A 237 -3.46 -24.45 -17.61
CA VAL A 237 -4.91 -24.68 -17.59
C VAL A 237 -5.16 -26.17 -17.42
N ALA A 238 -5.98 -26.51 -16.43
CA ALA A 238 -6.38 -27.89 -16.20
C ALA A 238 -7.11 -28.47 -17.43
N PRO A 239 -6.90 -29.75 -17.73
CA PRO A 239 -7.67 -30.41 -18.78
C PRO A 239 -9.17 -30.36 -18.43
N PRO A 240 -10.06 -30.28 -19.43
CA PRO A 240 -11.48 -30.42 -19.18
C PRO A 240 -11.76 -31.80 -18.56
N GLY A 241 -12.57 -31.80 -17.49
CA GLY A 241 -13.09 -33.01 -16.84
C GLY A 241 -14.17 -33.71 -17.66
#